data_AF-A0AAU1NRL8-F1
#
_entry.id   AF-A0AAU1NRL8-F1
#
_cell.length_a   1.000
_cell.length_b   1.000
_cell.length_c   1.000
_cell.angle_alpha   90.00
_cell.angle_beta   90.00
_cell.angle_gamma   90.00
#
_symmetry.space_group_name_H-M   'P 1'
#
loop_
_entity.id
_entity.type
_entity.pdbx_description
1 polymer ?
#
loop_
_entity_poly.entity_id
_entity_poly.type
_entity_poly.pdbx_seq_one_letter_code
_entity_poly.pdbx_strand_id
1 'polypeptide(L)'
;MTLTEELAQLAAVGALGVLRPEARLADIAAEYGEPEDLGPVSQRRRWPRRFGVGSVELLVCECRTLRSLTLSLASDEVTLPGPGYGQLRRFGSHVTESALVSAMHSMCCHGKSREYDFGQLDLETAPAEHVRVCFAFVDRETYDGPPLEEWILAKAGFWTLGHGECSGPGAGDGAGRG
;
A
#
# COMPACT_ATOMS: atom_id res chain seq x y z
N MET A 1 7.87 5.88 -16.43
CA MET A 1 6.74 5.35 -15.66
C MET A 1 6.05 6.50 -14.95
N THR A 2 4.73 6.62 -15.07
CA THR A 2 3.88 7.59 -14.36
C THR A 2 3.36 6.98 -13.05
N LEU A 3 2.80 7.80 -12.15
CA LEU A 3 2.15 7.28 -10.94
C LEU A 3 0.97 6.36 -11.28
N THR A 4 0.17 6.73 -12.28
CA THR A 4 -0.95 5.92 -12.74
C THR A 4 -0.51 4.52 -13.21
N GLU A 5 0.64 4.42 -13.89
CA GLU A 5 1.20 3.13 -14.31
C GLU A 5 1.67 2.29 -13.10
N GLU A 6 2.28 2.90 -12.09
CA GLU A 6 2.65 2.21 -10.83
C GLU A 6 1.41 1.69 -10.09
N LEU A 7 0.34 2.49 -10.03
CA LEU A 7 -0.91 2.12 -9.39
C LEU A 7 -1.66 1.03 -10.16
N ALA A 8 -1.67 1.09 -11.50
CA ALA A 8 -2.23 0.03 -12.33
C ALA A 8 -1.44 -1.28 -12.17
N GLN A 9 -0.10 -1.21 -12.06
CA GLN A 9 0.73 -2.36 -11.74
C GLN A 9 0.38 -2.93 -10.36
N LEU A 10 0.22 -2.06 -9.35
CA LEU A 10 -0.23 -2.47 -8.02
C LEU A 10 -1.60 -3.18 -8.08
N ALA A 11 -2.56 -2.66 -8.86
CA ALA A 11 -3.86 -3.32 -9.06
C ALA A 11 -3.71 -4.71 -9.70
N ALA A 12 -2.87 -4.81 -10.74
CA ALA A 12 -2.72 -6.03 -11.52
C ALA A 12 -2.03 -7.16 -10.75
N VAL A 13 -1.03 -6.86 -9.92
CA VAL A 13 -0.19 -7.90 -9.29
C VAL A 13 -0.08 -7.80 -7.77
N GLY A 14 -0.63 -6.76 -7.15
CA GLY A 14 -0.57 -6.57 -5.71
C GLY A 14 0.81 -6.19 -5.19
N ALA A 15 1.66 -5.56 -6.01
CA ALA A 15 3.02 -5.16 -5.63
C ALA A 15 3.44 -3.81 -6.23
N LEU A 16 4.30 -3.10 -5.48
CA LEU A 16 5.09 -1.97 -5.95
C LEU A 16 6.58 -2.32 -5.81
N GLY A 17 7.20 -2.79 -6.89
CA GLY A 17 8.58 -3.31 -6.83
C GLY A 17 8.69 -4.48 -5.85
N VAL A 18 9.61 -4.39 -4.86
CA VAL A 18 9.74 -5.43 -3.81
C VAL A 18 8.69 -5.31 -2.70
N LEU A 19 7.90 -4.23 -2.68
CA LEU A 19 6.80 -4.04 -1.73
C LEU A 19 5.60 -4.88 -2.16
N ARG A 20 5.57 -6.11 -1.68
CA ARG A 20 4.51 -7.08 -1.94
C ARG A 20 4.08 -7.78 -0.65
N PRO A 21 2.88 -8.39 -0.61
CA PRO A 21 2.47 -9.26 0.48
C PRO A 21 3.59 -10.20 0.90
N GLU A 22 3.81 -10.27 2.22
CA GLU A 22 4.78 -11.16 2.86
C GLU A 22 6.27 -10.85 2.59
N ALA A 23 6.58 -9.78 1.86
CA ALA A 23 7.96 -9.30 1.71
C ALA A 23 8.62 -9.09 3.08
N ARG A 24 9.84 -9.58 3.26
CA ARG A 24 10.56 -9.44 4.52
C ARG A 24 11.08 -8.02 4.65
N LEU A 25 11.01 -7.46 5.85
CA LEU A 25 11.55 -6.14 6.16
C LEU A 25 13.04 -6.01 5.78
N ALA A 26 13.81 -7.09 5.96
CA ALA A 26 15.22 -7.12 5.58
C ALA A 26 15.43 -7.00 4.06
N ASP A 27 14.57 -7.64 3.25
CA ASP A 27 14.66 -7.56 1.79
C ASP A 27 14.28 -6.15 1.30
N ILE A 28 13.26 -5.55 1.94
CA ILE A 28 12.86 -4.15 1.68
C ILE A 28 14.02 -3.20 2.03
N ALA A 29 14.66 -3.39 3.19
CA ALA A 29 15.77 -2.56 3.62
C ALA A 29 17.02 -2.71 2.74
N ALA A 30 17.29 -3.92 2.25
CA ALA A 30 18.39 -4.18 1.33
C ALA A 30 18.20 -3.47 -0.01
N GLU A 31 16.96 -3.41 -0.51
CA GLU A 31 16.64 -2.78 -1.79
C GLU A 31 16.53 -1.25 -1.68
N TYR A 32 15.76 -0.75 -0.71
CA TYR A 32 15.38 0.67 -0.65
C TYR A 32 16.08 1.48 0.45
N GLY A 33 16.92 0.85 1.26
CA GLY A 33 17.45 1.45 2.47
C GLY A 33 16.56 1.24 3.68
N GLU A 34 17.10 1.51 4.87
CA GLU A 34 16.42 1.25 6.14
C GLU A 34 15.10 2.05 6.22
N PRO A 35 13.94 1.39 6.31
CA PRO A 35 12.66 2.08 6.45
C PRO A 35 12.59 2.86 7.76
N GLU A 36 11.98 4.04 7.73
CA GLU A 36 11.75 4.85 8.93
C GLU A 36 10.78 4.12 9.87
N ASP A 37 11.14 3.89 11.15
CA ASP A 37 10.23 3.27 12.12
C ASP A 37 9.22 4.30 12.66
N LEU A 38 7.96 4.18 12.24
CA LEU A 38 6.85 5.05 12.62
C LEU A 38 6.13 4.58 13.89
N GLY A 39 6.67 3.57 14.57
CA GLY A 39 6.18 3.05 15.83
C GLY A 39 5.12 1.96 15.71
N PRO A 40 4.64 1.42 16.84
CA PRO A 40 3.59 0.42 16.86
C PRO A 40 2.23 1.02 16.44
N VAL A 41 1.35 0.19 15.88
CA VAL A 41 -0.04 0.60 15.57
C VAL A 41 -0.83 0.95 16.83
N SER A 42 -0.52 0.28 17.95
CA SER A 42 -1.17 0.50 19.23
C SER A 42 -0.13 0.69 20.32
N GLN A 43 -0.33 1.64 21.22
CA GLN A 43 0.54 1.83 22.38
C GLN A 43 0.56 0.60 23.32
N ARG A 44 -0.43 -0.30 23.23
CA ARG A 44 -0.56 -1.47 24.10
C ARG A 44 0.25 -2.69 23.61
N ARG A 45 0.68 -2.71 22.36
CA ARG A 45 1.38 -3.85 21.76
C ARG A 45 2.62 -3.37 21.03
N ARG A 46 3.71 -4.13 21.12
CA ARG A 46 4.94 -3.82 20.37
C ARG A 46 4.77 -4.01 18.86
N TRP A 47 3.88 -4.92 18.47
CA TRP A 47 3.57 -5.32 17.10
C TRP A 47 2.05 -5.35 16.85
N PRO A 48 1.60 -5.18 15.60
CA PRO A 48 2.38 -4.84 14.40
C PRO A 48 2.94 -3.41 14.45
N ARG A 49 3.92 -3.11 13.59
CA ARG A 49 4.61 -1.81 13.51
C ARG A 49 4.47 -1.17 12.15
N ARG A 50 4.50 0.17 12.13
CA ARG A 50 4.44 0.97 10.92
C ARG A 50 5.85 1.40 10.52
N PHE A 51 6.13 1.37 9.23
CA PHE A 51 7.38 1.86 8.66
C PHE A 51 7.13 2.78 7.47
N GLY A 52 8.00 3.75 7.23
CA GLY A 52 7.94 4.68 6.10
C GLY A 52 9.01 4.40 5.05
N VAL A 53 8.63 4.39 3.77
CA VAL A 53 9.55 4.43 2.62
C VAL A 53 9.04 5.47 1.63
N GLY A 54 9.58 6.69 1.68
CA GLY A 54 9.02 7.82 0.95
C GLY A 54 7.60 8.14 1.46
N SER A 55 6.62 8.25 0.55
CA SER A 55 5.21 8.47 0.88
C SER A 55 4.45 7.19 1.19
N VAL A 56 5.13 6.03 1.21
CA VAL A 56 4.53 4.73 1.45
C VAL A 56 4.63 4.36 2.94
N GLU A 57 3.49 4.11 3.57
CA GLU A 57 3.40 3.52 4.90
C GLU A 57 3.25 1.99 4.77
N LEU A 58 4.10 1.26 5.48
CA LEU A 58 4.15 -0.20 5.54
C LEU A 58 3.66 -0.67 6.91
N LEU A 59 2.76 -1.64 6.94
CA LEU A 59 2.40 -2.35 8.17
C LEU A 59 3.12 -3.69 8.21
N VAL A 60 4.01 -3.87 9.18
CA VAL A 60 4.85 -5.07 9.31
C VAL A 60 4.47 -5.86 10.55
N CYS A 61 4.36 -7.18 10.39
CA CYS A 61 4.04 -8.12 11.45
C CYS A 61 5.25 -8.40 12.36
N GLU A 62 5.01 -9.03 13.50
CA GLU A 62 6.05 -9.50 14.43
C GLU A 62 7.08 -10.44 13.77
N CYS A 63 6.65 -11.28 12.82
CA CYS A 63 7.53 -12.14 12.01
C CYS A 63 8.34 -11.37 10.94
N ARG A 64 8.24 -10.03 10.92
CA ARG A 64 8.97 -9.12 10.02
C ARG A 64 8.58 -9.20 8.55
N THR A 65 7.33 -9.57 8.28
CA THR A 65 6.78 -9.57 6.92
C THR A 65 5.74 -8.47 6.72
N LEU A 66 5.68 -7.95 5.50
CA LEU A 66 4.74 -6.90 5.07
C LEU A 66 3.31 -7.45 5.00
N ARG A 67 2.38 -6.76 5.67
CA ARG A 67 0.96 -7.16 5.79
C ARG A 67 0.03 -6.27 4.99
N SER A 68 0.32 -4.98 4.99
CA SER A 68 -0.39 -4.01 4.18
C SER A 68 0.55 -2.87 3.82
N LEU A 69 0.21 -2.21 2.72
CA LEU A 69 0.85 -0.99 2.27
C LEU A 69 -0.24 0.07 2.10
N THR A 70 0.08 1.30 2.45
CA THR A 70 -0.78 2.47 2.20
C THR A 70 0.06 3.58 1.57
N LEU A 71 -0.44 4.13 0.48
CA LEU A 71 0.02 5.35 -0.14
C LEU A 71 -1.06 6.42 0.04
N SER A 72 -0.74 7.51 0.72
CA SER A 72 -1.61 8.68 0.80
C SER A 72 -1.25 9.65 -0.31
N LEU A 73 -2.26 10.15 -1.02
CA LEU A 73 -2.12 11.14 -2.10
C LEU A 73 -2.58 12.54 -1.65
N ALA A 74 -2.71 12.76 -0.34
CA ALA A 74 -3.18 14.02 0.25
C ALA A 74 -2.20 15.22 0.09
N SER A 75 -0.98 14.98 -0.39
CA SER A 75 0.00 16.02 -0.71
C SER A 75 0.15 16.15 -2.21
N ASP A 76 0.50 17.32 -2.73
CA ASP A 76 0.63 17.58 -4.18
C ASP A 76 1.64 16.66 -4.89
N GLU A 77 2.64 16.19 -4.14
CA GLU A 77 3.64 15.23 -4.60
C GLU A 77 3.64 13.98 -3.72
N VAL A 78 3.84 12.83 -4.36
CA VAL A 78 4.14 11.58 -3.69
C VAL A 78 5.51 11.06 -4.09
N THR A 79 6.17 10.39 -3.15
CA THR A 79 7.44 9.73 -3.37
C THR A 79 7.30 8.21 -3.25
N LEU A 80 7.75 7.50 -4.29
CA LEU A 80 7.84 6.04 -4.27
C LEU A 80 9.32 5.61 -4.26
N PRO A 81 9.63 4.42 -3.71
CA PRO A 81 10.97 3.87 -3.84
C PRO A 81 11.46 3.80 -5.29
N GLY A 82 12.73 4.17 -5.49
CA GLY A 82 13.44 4.12 -6.76
C GLY A 82 14.25 2.83 -6.93
N PRO A 83 14.91 2.65 -8.09
CA PRO A 83 15.65 1.43 -8.42
C PRO A 83 16.99 1.26 -7.70
N GLY A 84 17.33 2.13 -6.74
CA GLY A 84 18.59 2.09 -6.04
C GLY A 84 18.42 2.37 -4.55
N TYR A 85 19.38 1.88 -3.75
CA TYR A 85 19.41 2.05 -2.31
C TYR A 85 19.22 3.51 -1.88
N GLY A 86 18.20 3.77 -1.08
CA GLY A 86 17.86 5.11 -0.58
C GLY A 86 17.31 6.08 -1.65
N GLN A 87 17.09 5.64 -2.88
CA GLN A 87 16.55 6.50 -3.94
C GLN A 87 15.03 6.61 -3.85
N LEU A 88 14.51 7.82 -4.09
CA LEU A 88 13.09 8.12 -4.18
C LEU A 88 12.77 8.75 -5.54
N ARG A 89 11.65 8.34 -6.12
CA ARG A 89 11.06 8.92 -7.33
C ARG A 89 9.87 9.78 -6.94
N ARG A 90 9.77 11.00 -7.49
CA ARG A 90 8.69 11.96 -7.25
C ARG A 90 7.66 11.89 -8.36
N PHE A 91 6.39 12.00 -7.98
CA PHE A 91 5.26 12.05 -8.90
C PHE A 91 4.25 13.08 -8.41
N GLY A 92 3.53 13.71 -9.34
CA GLY A 92 2.31 14.43 -8.99
C GLY A 92 1.26 13.47 -8.45
N SER A 93 0.55 13.87 -7.41
CA SER A 93 -0.45 13.03 -6.74
C SER A 93 -1.82 13.03 -7.43
N HIS A 94 -2.05 13.93 -8.37
CA HIS A 94 -3.33 14.04 -9.06
C HIS A 94 -3.53 12.85 -10.03
N VAL A 95 -4.35 11.89 -9.61
CA VAL A 95 -4.75 10.72 -10.40
C VAL A 95 -6.26 10.63 -10.38
N THR A 96 -6.87 10.64 -11.56
CA THR A 96 -8.31 10.51 -11.70
C THR A 96 -8.73 9.05 -11.85
N GLU A 97 -10.00 8.76 -11.54
CA GLU A 97 -10.56 7.41 -11.72
C GLU A 97 -10.44 6.93 -13.16
N SER A 98 -10.83 7.74 -14.16
CA SER A 98 -10.80 7.30 -15.55
C SER A 98 -9.38 7.02 -16.04
N ALA A 99 -8.40 7.81 -15.59
CA ALA A 99 -6.99 7.58 -15.90
C ALA A 99 -6.51 6.25 -15.31
N LEU A 100 -6.83 5.95 -14.04
CA LEU A 100 -6.45 4.69 -13.41
C LEU A 100 -7.14 3.49 -14.06
N VAL A 101 -8.45 3.56 -14.28
CA VAL A 101 -9.23 2.48 -14.91
C VAL A 101 -8.73 2.20 -16.32
N SER A 102 -8.42 3.23 -17.10
CA SER A 102 -7.82 3.09 -18.44
C SER A 102 -6.45 2.38 -18.40
N ALA A 103 -5.60 2.77 -17.45
CA ALA A 103 -4.30 2.12 -17.26
C ALA A 103 -4.45 0.66 -16.81
N MET A 104 -5.37 0.36 -15.90
CA MET A 104 -5.69 -1.01 -15.47
C MET A 104 -6.18 -1.87 -16.64
N HIS A 105 -7.08 -1.35 -17.48
CA HIS A 105 -7.57 -2.05 -18.66
C HIS A 105 -6.45 -2.38 -19.66
N SER A 106 -5.49 -1.48 -19.82
CA SER A 106 -4.30 -1.72 -20.66
C SER A 106 -3.44 -2.89 -20.15
N MET A 107 -3.61 -3.28 -18.88
CA MET A 107 -2.94 -4.43 -18.25
C MET A 107 -3.88 -5.64 -18.07
N CYS A 108 -5.04 -5.64 -18.73
CA CYS A 108 -6.09 -6.66 -18.56
C CYS A 108 -6.55 -6.85 -17.10
N CYS A 109 -6.45 -5.79 -16.29
CA CYS A 109 -6.88 -5.76 -14.91
C CYS A 109 -8.23 -5.04 -14.80
N HIS A 110 -9.18 -5.65 -14.08
CA HIS A 110 -10.50 -5.07 -13.81
C HIS A 110 -10.77 -5.06 -12.31
N GLY A 111 -11.40 -4.00 -11.84
CA GLY A 111 -11.82 -3.86 -10.45
C GLY A 111 -13.32 -3.80 -10.28
N LYS A 112 -13.77 -3.89 -9.03
CA LYS A 112 -15.15 -3.65 -8.63
C LYS A 112 -15.21 -2.29 -7.96
N SER A 113 -16.07 -1.42 -8.46
CA SER A 113 -16.33 -0.12 -7.84
C SER A 113 -17.49 -0.22 -6.84
N ARG A 114 -17.42 0.61 -5.80
CA ARG A 114 -18.50 0.85 -4.85
C ARG A 114 -18.52 2.33 -4.49
N GLU A 115 -19.61 2.99 -4.82
CA GLU A 115 -19.87 4.36 -4.42
C GLU A 115 -20.57 4.41 -3.07
N TYR A 116 -20.33 5.51 -2.35
CA TYR A 116 -20.92 5.79 -1.06
C TYR A 116 -21.55 7.18 -1.05
N ASP A 117 -22.67 7.33 -0.35
CA ASP A 117 -23.45 8.57 -0.26
C ASP A 117 -22.72 9.75 0.40
N PHE A 118 -21.53 9.51 0.95
CA PHE A 118 -20.68 10.53 1.58
C PHE A 118 -19.53 11.01 0.68
N GLY A 119 -19.63 10.83 -0.64
CA GLY A 119 -18.66 11.40 -1.60
C GLY A 119 -17.37 10.58 -1.71
N GLN A 120 -17.46 9.26 -1.58
CA GLN A 120 -16.34 8.33 -1.77
C GLN A 120 -16.69 7.26 -2.80
N LEU A 121 -15.70 6.87 -3.60
CA LEU A 121 -15.76 5.71 -4.48
C LEU A 121 -14.56 4.80 -4.16
N ASP A 122 -14.83 3.55 -3.81
CA ASP A 122 -13.79 2.53 -3.66
C ASP A 122 -13.70 1.70 -4.94
N LEU A 123 -12.50 1.51 -5.47
CA LEU A 123 -12.20 0.55 -6.53
C LEU A 123 -11.30 -0.55 -5.97
N GLU A 124 -11.77 -1.79 -5.99
CA GLU A 124 -11.05 -2.94 -5.45
C GLU A 124 -10.67 -3.95 -6.53
N THR A 125 -9.45 -4.50 -6.44
CA THR A 125 -8.99 -5.67 -7.20
C THR A 125 -8.48 -6.77 -6.26
N ALA A 126 -8.45 -8.00 -6.77
CA ALA A 126 -7.98 -9.17 -6.04
C ALA A 126 -6.93 -9.93 -6.88
N PRO A 127 -5.67 -9.44 -6.93
CA PRO A 127 -4.62 -10.06 -7.75
C PRO A 127 -4.20 -11.45 -7.26
N ALA A 128 -4.52 -11.79 -6.01
CA ALA A 128 -4.37 -13.13 -5.44
C ALA A 128 -5.48 -13.42 -4.41
N GLU A 129 -5.70 -14.69 -4.08
CA GLU A 129 -6.79 -15.15 -3.22
C GLU A 129 -6.90 -14.36 -1.91
N HIS A 130 -5.77 -14.14 -1.24
CA HIS A 130 -5.66 -13.50 0.07
C HIS A 130 -5.19 -12.05 0.02
N VAL A 131 -5.08 -11.45 -1.17
CA VAL A 131 -4.64 -10.07 -1.37
C VAL A 131 -5.79 -9.24 -1.92
N ARG A 132 -5.98 -8.06 -1.35
CA ARG A 132 -6.89 -7.05 -1.87
C ARG A 132 -6.12 -5.77 -2.08
N VAL A 133 -6.34 -5.13 -3.21
CA VAL A 133 -5.82 -3.81 -3.54
C VAL A 133 -7.01 -2.87 -3.65
N CYS A 134 -6.97 -1.74 -2.98
CA CYS A 134 -8.03 -0.75 -3.02
C CYS A 134 -7.49 0.64 -3.32
N PHE A 135 -8.31 1.36 -4.06
CA PHE A 135 -8.15 2.76 -4.39
C PHE A 135 -9.39 3.48 -3.87
N ALA A 136 -9.18 4.41 -2.94
CA ALA A 136 -10.24 5.26 -2.40
C ALA A 136 -10.18 6.61 -3.11
N PHE A 137 -11.24 6.92 -3.84
CA PHE A 137 -11.44 8.18 -4.53
C PHE A 137 -12.43 9.06 -3.78
N VAL A 138 -12.28 10.38 -3.93
CA VAL A 138 -13.18 11.38 -3.36
C VAL A 138 -13.72 12.29 -4.46
N ASP A 139 -14.95 12.76 -4.28
CA ASP A 139 -15.59 13.71 -5.18
C ASP A 139 -15.24 15.17 -4.85
N ARG A 140 -14.40 15.44 -3.84
CA ARG A 140 -14.06 16.79 -3.37
C ARG A 140 -12.68 16.82 -2.74
N GLU A 141 -11.97 17.93 -2.91
CA GLU A 141 -10.64 18.14 -2.29
C GLU A 141 -10.75 18.44 -0.79
N THR A 142 -11.85 19.07 -0.36
CA THR A 142 -12.11 19.43 1.03
C THR A 142 -13.54 19.06 1.39
N TYR A 143 -13.79 18.80 2.68
CA TYR A 143 -15.10 18.35 3.17
C TYR A 143 -16.27 19.25 2.75
N ASP A 144 -16.05 20.57 2.83
CA ASP A 144 -17.04 21.61 2.47
C ASP A 144 -16.90 22.11 1.02
N GLY A 145 -15.99 21.52 0.23
CA GLY A 145 -15.77 21.90 -1.17
C GLY A 145 -16.90 21.46 -2.10
N PRO A 146 -17.06 22.12 -3.26
CA PRO A 146 -17.98 21.63 -4.28
C PRO A 146 -17.52 20.27 -4.83
N PRO A 147 -18.45 19.45 -5.36
CA PRO A 147 -18.07 18.26 -6.09
C PRO A 147 -17.19 18.58 -7.30
N LEU A 148 -16.24 17.71 -7.57
CA LEU A 148 -15.34 17.73 -8.72
C LEU A 148 -16.06 17.14 -9.93
N GLU A 149 -15.56 17.48 -11.11
CA GLU A 149 -16.05 16.88 -12.37
C GLU A 149 -15.67 15.39 -12.48
N GLU A 150 -14.59 14.99 -11.79
CA GLU A 150 -14.09 13.63 -11.78
C GLU A 150 -13.60 13.22 -10.38
N TRP A 151 -13.77 11.95 -10.06
CA TRP A 151 -13.25 11.32 -8.86
C TRP A 151 -11.72 11.38 -8.82
N ILE A 152 -11.15 11.91 -7.73
CA ILE A 152 -9.70 12.01 -7.53
C ILE A 152 -9.23 11.01 -6.49
N LEU A 153 -8.09 10.37 -6.74
CA LEU A 153 -7.54 9.35 -5.85
C LEU A 153 -6.99 9.99 -4.57
N ALA A 154 -7.55 9.64 -3.42
CA ALA A 154 -7.07 10.11 -2.12
C ALA A 154 -6.07 9.12 -1.49
N LYS A 155 -6.27 7.82 -1.72
CA LYS A 155 -5.46 6.77 -1.10
C LYS A 155 -5.44 5.50 -1.95
N ALA A 156 -4.29 4.84 -1.98
CA ALA A 156 -4.12 3.52 -2.58
C ALA A 156 -3.42 2.57 -1.61
N GLY A 157 -3.60 1.27 -1.79
CA GLY A 157 -2.86 0.30 -0.99
C GLY A 157 -3.33 -1.12 -1.19
N PHE A 158 -2.65 -2.05 -0.52
CA PHE A 158 -3.09 -3.42 -0.41
C PHE A 158 -3.18 -3.87 1.05
N TRP A 159 -4.00 -4.87 1.31
CA TRP A 159 -3.98 -5.62 2.56
C TRP A 159 -4.12 -7.12 2.28
N THR A 160 -3.75 -7.89 3.29
CA THR A 160 -3.83 -9.34 3.29
C THR A 160 -4.93 -9.81 4.25
N LEU A 161 -5.82 -10.69 3.77
CA LEU A 161 -7.01 -11.16 4.53
C LEU A 161 -6.67 -12.10 5.70
N GLY A 162 -5.46 -12.64 5.72
CA GLY A 162 -5.00 -13.53 6.79
C GLY A 162 -3.47 -13.55 6.86
N HIS A 163 -2.95 -13.76 8.06
CA HIS A 163 -1.53 -14.07 8.27
C HIS A 163 -1.47 -15.54 8.64
N GLY A 164 -0.88 -16.37 7.78
CA GLY A 164 -0.53 -17.74 8.15
C GLY A 164 0.28 -17.75 9.45
N GLU A 165 0.29 -18.89 10.16
CA GLU A 165 0.84 -19.08 11.50
C GLU A 165 2.02 -18.14 11.80
N CYS A 166 1.74 -17.08 12.56
CA CYS A 166 2.73 -16.10 12.97
C CYS A 166 3.64 -16.75 14.01
N SER A 167 4.60 -17.53 13.55
CA SER A 167 5.72 -17.95 14.38
C SER A 167 6.55 -16.69 14.64
N GLY A 168 6.35 -16.08 15.81
CA GLY A 168 7.20 -14.98 16.26
C GLY A 168 8.68 -15.41 16.21
N PRO A 169 9.64 -14.48 16.27
CA PRO A 169 11.07 -14.78 16.19
C PRO A 169 11.65 -15.58 17.38
N GLY A 170 10.86 -16.43 18.05
CA GLY A 170 11.25 -17.28 19.18
C GLY A 170 10.63 -18.68 19.22
N ALA A 171 9.95 -19.15 18.16
CA ALA A 171 9.33 -20.48 18.14
C ALA A 171 10.33 -21.63 17.82
N GLY A 172 11.61 -21.46 18.16
CA GLY A 172 12.66 -22.41 17.84
C GLY A 172 13.91 -22.20 18.69
N ASP A 173 13.76 -22.22 20.02
CA ASP A 173 14.85 -22.62 20.93
C ASP A 173 14.28 -22.87 22.33
N GLY A 174 13.96 -24.13 22.59
CA GLY A 174 13.45 -24.61 23.87
C GLY A 174 13.52 -26.14 23.99
N ALA A 175 14.45 -26.77 23.27
CA ALA A 175 14.84 -28.14 23.55
C ALA A 175 15.82 -28.14 24.73
N GLY A 176 15.39 -28.75 25.84
CA GLY A 176 16.29 -29.27 26.88
C GLY A 176 16.62 -28.32 28.01
N ARG A 177 15.95 -28.50 29.15
CA ARG A 177 16.62 -28.59 30.46
C ARG A 177 16.00 -29.76 31.22
N GLY A 178 16.86 -30.73 31.54
CA GLY A 178 16.56 -31.82 32.47
C GLY A 178 16.65 -31.39 33.92
#